data_AF-A0A7J4PQ02-F1
#
_entry.id   AF-A0A7J4PQ02-F1
#
_cell.length_a   1.000
_cell.length_b   1.000
_cell.length_c   1.000
_cell.angle_alpha   90.00
_cell.angle_beta   90.00
_cell.angle_gamma   90.00
#
_symmetry.space_group_name_H-M   'P 1'
#
loop_
_entity.id
_entity.type
_entity.pdbx_description
1 polymer ?
#
loop_
_entity_poly.entity_id
_entity_poly.type
_entity_poly.pdbx_seq_one_letter_code
_entity_poly.pdbx_strand_id
1 'polypeptide(L)' 'MLGINDPWIWGVYLLSFLSALLCVAYGLVNWNKGGKTETDEILEEVVWEEGEVEMEEKELGL' A
#
# COMPACT_ATOMS: atom_id res chain seq x y z
N MET A 1 29.66 5.00 -32.99
CA MET A 1 29.04 3.96 -32.15
C MET A 1 29.77 3.95 -30.81
N LEU A 2 29.08 4.01 -29.67
CA LEU A 2 29.67 3.96 -28.33
C LEU A 2 30.23 2.55 -28.01
N GLY A 3 31.13 2.02 -28.85
CA GLY A 3 31.84 0.74 -28.68
C GLY A 3 30.99 -0.53 -28.70
N ILE A 4 29.69 -0.45 -28.45
CA ILE A 4 28.78 -1.59 -28.33
C ILE A 4 28.04 -1.76 -29.67
N ASN A 5 28.48 -2.75 -30.46
CA ASN A 5 27.88 -3.11 -31.74
C ASN A 5 26.77 -4.17 -31.63
N ASP A 6 26.57 -4.75 -30.45
CA ASP A 6 25.63 -5.86 -30.26
C ASP A 6 24.22 -5.36 -29.93
N PRO A 7 23.21 -5.65 -30.79
CA PRO A 7 21.83 -5.23 -30.57
C PRO A 7 21.21 -5.76 -29.27
N TRP A 8 21.65 -6.92 -28.75
CA TRP A 8 21.15 -7.46 -27.50
C TRP A 8 21.55 -6.61 -26.30
N ILE A 9 22.76 -6.09 -26.29
CA ILE A 9 23.24 -5.24 -25.18
C ILE A 9 22.43 -3.95 -25.11
N TRP A 10 22.10 -3.35 -26.26
CA TRP A 10 21.18 -2.22 -26.33
C TRP A 10 19.79 -2.57 -25.80
N GLY A 11 19.27 -3.75 -26.15
CA GLY A 11 18.00 -4.26 -25.65
C GLY A 11 17.99 -4.39 -24.13
N VAL A 12 19.07 -4.93 -23.53
CA VAL A 12 19.19 -5.07 -22.08
C VAL A 12 19.22 -3.71 -21.38
N TYR A 13 20.01 -2.75 -21.87
CA TYR A 13 20.03 -1.40 -21.28
C TYR A 13 18.66 -0.73 -21.30
N LEU A 14 17.96 -0.81 -22.43
CA LEU A 14 16.61 -0.26 -22.56
C LEU A 14 15.64 -0.97 -21.61
N LEU A 15 15.70 -2.30 -21.53
CA LEU A 15 14.84 -3.09 -20.66
C LEU A 15 15.11 -2.81 -19.18
N SER A 16 16.37 -2.67 -18.77
CA SER A 16 16.73 -2.30 -17.39
C SER A 16 16.18 -0.94 -17.01
N PHE A 17 16.26 0.03 -17.91
CA PHE A 17 15.70 1.36 -17.68
C PHE A 17 14.17 1.34 -17.60
N LEU A 18 13.52 0.62 -18.51
CA LEU A 18 12.05 0.44 -18.49
C LEU A 18 11.59 -0.31 -17.23
N SER A 19 12.32 -1.33 -16.79
CA SER A 19 12.03 -2.06 -15.55
C SER A 19 12.09 -1.15 -14.33
N ALA A 20 13.14 -0.34 -14.21
CA ALA A 20 13.25 0.66 -13.14
C ALA A 20 12.09 1.66 -13.17
N LEU A 21 11.71 2.17 -14.35
CA LEU A 21 10.57 3.06 -14.51
C LEU A 21 9.25 2.40 -14.09
N LEU A 22 9.03 1.14 -14.47
CA LEU A 22 7.83 0.39 -14.07
C LEU A 22 7.76 0.20 -12.56
N CYS A 23 8.88 -0.11 -11.90
CA CYS A 23 8.93 -0.22 -10.43
C CYS A 23 8.55 1.11 -9.75
N VAL A 24 9.12 2.22 -10.20
CA VAL A 24 8.83 3.56 -9.66
C VAL A 24 7.36 3.93 -9.92
N ALA A 25 6.87 3.74 -11.14
CA ALA A 25 5.49 4.06 -11.50
C ALA A 25 4.49 3.23 -10.70
N TYR A 26 4.73 1.92 -10.56
CA TYR A 26 3.89 1.05 -9.73
C TYR A 26 3.90 1.49 -8.27
N GLY A 27 5.09 1.78 -7.72
CA GLY A 27 5.24 2.34 -6.38
C GLY A 27 4.41 3.60 -6.19
N LEU A 28 4.55 4.59 -7.07
CA LEU A 28 3.78 5.85 -7.00
C LEU A 28 2.26 5.64 -7.09
N VAL A 29 1.80 4.76 -7.99
CA VAL A 29 0.36 4.46 -8.15
C VAL A 29 -0.21 3.71 -6.94
N ASN A 30 0.59 2.86 -6.30
CA ASN A 30 0.12 1.97 -5.24
C ASN A 30 0.51 2.44 -3.83
N TRP A 31 1.35 3.47 -3.69
CA TRP A 31 1.88 3.97 -2.41
C TRP A 31 0.79 4.36 -1.42
N ASN A 32 -0.35 4.85 -1.91
CA ASN A 32 -1.45 5.34 -1.07
C ASN A 32 -2.73 4.47 -1.17
N LYS A 33 -2.60 3.21 -1.60
CA LYS A 33 -3.74 2.30 -1.79
C LYS A 33 -3.86 1.21 -0.72
N GLY A 34 -2.92 1.13 0.21
CA GLY A 34 -2.91 0.12 1.27
C GLY A 34 -3.14 0.74 2.64
N GLY A 35 -4.17 0.26 3.34
CA GLY A 35 -4.50 0.63 4.71
C GLY A 35 -5.99 0.88 4.90
N LYS A 36 -6.51 0.56 6.08
CA LYS A 36 -7.70 1.24 6.59
C LYS A 36 -7.37 2.73 6.62
N THR A 37 -8.30 3.58 6.19
CA THR A 37 -8.08 5.01 6.41
C THR A 37 -8.07 5.28 7.92
N GLU A 38 -7.43 6.36 8.36
CA GLU A 38 -7.49 6.78 9.78
C GLU A 38 -8.94 6.80 10.28
N THR A 39 -9.87 7.23 9.42
CA THR A 39 -11.31 7.20 9.68
C THR A 39 -11.89 5.78 9.86
N ASP A 40 -11.44 4.79 9.06
CA ASP A 40 -11.90 3.41 9.18
C ASP A 40 -11.39 2.75 10.48
N GLU A 41 -10.20 3.13 10.95
CA GLU A 41 -9.63 2.67 12.23
C GLU A 41 -10.37 3.30 13.42
N ILE A 42 -10.61 4.62 13.37
CA ILE A 42 -11.40 5.33 14.39
C ILE A 42 -12.81 4.75 14.51
N LEU A 43 -13.48 4.46 13.38
CA LEU A 43 -14.82 3.90 13.39
C LEU A 43 -14.85 2.50 14.03
N GLU A 44 -13.81 1.69 13.77
CA GLU A 44 -13.68 0.38 14.40
C GLU A 44 -13.52 0.53 15.93
N GLU A 45 -12.63 1.40 16.40
CA GLU A 45 -12.45 1.64 17.85
C GLU A 45 -13.73 2.11 18.53
N VAL A 46 -14.48 3.05 17.92
CA VAL A 46 -15.77 3.52 18.47
C VAL A 46 -16.77 2.37 18.62
N VAL A 47 -16.86 1.48 17.63
CA VAL A 47 -17.76 0.32 17.68
C VAL A 47 -17.33 -0.67 18.78
N TRP A 48 -16.02 -0.86 18.98
CA TRP A 48 -15.51 -1.68 20.07
C TRP A 48 -15.84 -1.08 21.45
N GLU A 49 -15.60 0.22 21.65
CA GLU A 49 -15.91 0.91 22.90
C GLU A 49 -17.42 0.85 23.23
N GLU A 50 -18.28 1.06 22.24
CA GLU A 50 -19.74 0.97 22.43
C GLU A 50 -20.17 -0.45 22.80
N GLY A 51 -19.54 -1.47 22.18
CA GLY A 51 -19.74 -2.87 22.55
C GLY A 51 -19.25 -3.21 23.96
N GLU A 52 -18.13 -2.64 24.40
CA GLU A 52 -17.63 -2.81 25.77
C GLU A 52 -18.59 -2.21 26.80
N VAL A 53 -19.08 -0.99 26.55
CA VAL A 53 -20.07 -0.32 27.42
C VAL A 53 -21.37 -1.13 27.48
N GLU A 54 -21.87 -1.63 26.36
CA GLU A 54 -23.08 -2.44 26.32
C GLU A 54 -22.93 -3.75 27.12
N MET A 55 -21.76 -4.39 27.03
CA MET A 55 -21.44 -5.59 27.81
C MET A 55 -21.36 -5.26 29.30
N GLU A 56 -20.73 -4.13 29.66
CA GLU A 56 -20.58 -3.69 31.04
C GLU A 56 -21.96 -3.37 31.67
N GLU A 57 -22.83 -2.67 30.94
CA GLU A 57 -24.20 -2.36 31.37
C GLU A 57 -25.05 -3.63 31.55
N LYS A 58 -24.92 -4.60 30.64
CA LYS A 58 -25.65 -5.89 30.72
C LYS A 58 -25.16 -6.80 31.85
N GLU A 59 -23.85 -6.86 32.09
CA GLU A 59 -23.25 -7.79 33.05
C GLU A 59 -23.18 -7.20 34.47
N LEU A 60 -23.00 -5.88 34.62
CA LEU A 60 -22.87 -5.21 35.92
C LEU A 60 -24.10 -4.39 36.33
N GLY A 61 -25.04 -4.13 35.42
CA GLY A 61 -26.34 -3.51 35.72
C GLY A 61 -26.25 -2.10 36.32
N LEU A 62 -25.23 -1.34 35.93
CA LEU A 62 -25.00 0.05 36.35
C LEU A 62 -25.89 1.03 35.59
#